data_AF-A0A356SD77-F1
#
_entry.id   AF-A0A356SD77-F1
#
_cell.length_a   1.000
_cell.length_b   1.000
_cell.length_c   1.000
_cell.angle_alpha   90.00
_cell.angle_beta   90.00
_cell.angle_gamma   90.00
#
_symmetry.space_group_name_H-M   'P 1'
#
loop_
_entity.id
_entity.type
_entity.pdbx_description
1 polymer ?
#
loop_
_entity_poly.entity_id
_entity_poly.type
_entity_poly.pdbx_seq_one_letter_code
_entity_poly.pdbx_strand_id
1 'polypeptide(L)' 'RVAKWQRRINPLWKRVFGGCHITRDTRALLQEAGFGIDAIEQMYLPGTPAVAGFNTWGEAAIA' A
#
# COMPACT_ATOMS: atom_id res chain seq x y z
N ARG A 1 9.89 11.51 5.43
CA ARG A 1 10.74 10.69 6.33
C ARG A 1 10.36 9.21 6.29
N VAL A 2 9.09 8.86 6.52
CA VAL A 2 8.56 7.48 6.48
C VAL A 2 8.81 6.80 5.13
N ALA A 3 8.42 7.42 4.02
CA ALA A 3 8.62 6.86 2.68
C ALA A 3 10.09 6.51 2.33
N LYS A 4 11.06 7.27 2.85
CA LYS A 4 12.49 6.97 2.65
C LYS A 4 12.89 5.69 3.40
N TRP A 5 12.38 5.51 4.62
CA TRP A 5 12.59 4.29 5.39
C TRP A 5 11.86 3.08 4.80
N GLN A 6 10.60 3.25 4.38
CA GLN A 6 9.86 2.23 3.65
C GLN A 6 10.63 1.72 2.43
N ARG A 7 11.15 2.63 1.58
CA ARG A 7 12.00 2.24 0.44
C ARG A 7 13.26 1.48 0.86
N ARG A 8 13.86 1.85 2.00
CA ARG A 8 15.07 1.21 2.50
C ARG A 8 14.82 -0.22 3.01
N ILE A 9 13.69 -0.45 3.68
CA ILE A 9 13.34 -1.78 4.22
C ILE A 9 12.61 -2.67 3.22
N ASN A 10 12.02 -2.09 2.16
CA ASN A 10 11.23 -2.82 1.17
C ASN A 10 11.93 -4.07 0.58
N PRO A 11 13.25 -4.07 0.28
CA PRO A 11 13.93 -5.28 -0.20
C PRO A 11 13.86 -6.47 0.76
N LEU A 12 13.98 -6.21 2.06
CA LEU A 12 13.84 -7.25 3.10
C LEU A 12 12.37 -7.58 3.33
N TRP A 13 11.50 -6.57 3.36
CA TRP A 13 10.06 -6.75 3.52
C TRP A 13 9.47 -7.73 2.50
N LYS A 14 9.84 -7.57 1.21
CA LYS A 14 9.44 -8.49 0.14
C LYS A 14 9.80 -9.95 0.41
N ARG A 15 10.95 -10.20 1.02
CA ARG A 15 11.43 -11.56 1.27
C ARG A 15 10.70 -12.21 2.46
N VAL A 16 10.40 -11.43 3.49
CA VAL A 16 9.79 -11.92 4.73
C VAL A 16 8.26 -12.00 4.64
N PHE A 17 7.62 -11.08 3.91
CA PHE A 17 6.16 -10.97 3.81
C PHE A 17 5.63 -11.46 2.45
N GLY A 18 6.14 -12.60 1.96
CA GLY A 18 5.57 -13.29 0.79
C GLY A 18 5.49 -12.44 -0.49
N GLY A 19 6.48 -11.58 -0.75
CA GLY A 19 6.50 -10.70 -1.92
C GLY A 19 5.70 -9.39 -1.75
N CYS A 20 5.22 -9.08 -0.55
CA CYS A 20 4.55 -7.81 -0.28
C CYS A 20 5.51 -6.62 -0.46
N HIS A 21 5.02 -5.52 -1.04
CA HIS A 21 5.77 -4.28 -1.18
C HIS A 21 5.16 -3.22 -0.26
N ILE A 22 5.91 -2.77 0.74
CA ILE A 22 5.47 -1.75 1.70
C ILE A 22 5.35 -0.34 1.09
N THR A 23 5.89 -0.17 -0.12
CA THR A 23 5.81 1.07 -0.91
C THR A 23 4.86 0.94 -2.09
N ARG A 24 3.98 -0.06 -2.10
CA ARG A 24 3.05 -0.30 -3.21
C ARG A 24 1.96 0.76 -3.21
N ASP A 25 1.74 1.38 -4.35
CA ASP A 25 0.57 2.22 -4.56
C ASP A 25 -0.56 1.35 -5.14
N THR A 26 -1.42 0.86 -4.26
CA THR A 26 -2.56 0.00 -4.66
C THR A 26 -3.54 0.75 -5.56
N ARG A 27 -3.74 2.06 -5.34
CA ARG A 27 -4.66 2.88 -6.14
C ARG A 27 -4.18 2.96 -7.59
N ALA A 28 -2.91 3.34 -7.78
CA ALA A 28 -2.33 3.45 -9.12
C ALA A 28 -2.39 2.12 -9.87
N LEU A 29 -2.07 1.00 -9.19
CA LEU A 29 -2.10 -0.33 -9.81
C LEU A 29 -3.52 -0.75 -10.25
N LEU A 30 -4.55 -0.43 -9.47
CA LEU A 30 -5.93 -0.72 -9.86
C LEU A 30 -6.35 0.10 -11.08
N GLN A 31 -6.00 1.38 -11.11
CA GLN A 31 -6.30 2.27 -12.24
C GLN A 31 -5.57 1.83 -13.52
N GLU A 32 -4.28 1.49 -13.41
CA GLU A 32 -3.48 0.95 -14.52
C GLU A 32 -4.05 -0.37 -15.06
N ALA A 33 -4.70 -1.16 -14.20
CA ALA A 33 -5.39 -2.39 -14.59
C ALA A 33 -6.80 -2.16 -15.17
N GLY A 34 -7.27 -0.91 -15.28
CA GLY A 34 -8.57 -0.56 -15.86
C GLY A 34 -9.75 -0.62 -14.89
N PHE A 35 -9.52 -0.70 -13.58
CA PHE A 35 -10.58 -0.63 -12.58
C PHE A 35 -11.03 0.81 -12.35
N GLY A 36 -12.34 1.00 -12.23
CA GLY A 36 -12.93 2.15 -11.55
C GLY A 36 -12.80 1.98 -10.04
N ILE A 37 -12.49 3.07 -9.32
CA ILE A 37 -12.41 3.07 -7.86
C ILE A 37 -13.64 3.80 -7.33
N ASP A 38 -14.55 3.06 -6.71
CA ASP A 38 -15.82 3.58 -6.19
C ASP A 38 -15.62 4.26 -4.83
N ALA A 39 -14.84 3.63 -3.95
CA ALA A 39 -14.50 4.16 -2.64
C ALA A 39 -13.07 3.77 -2.26
N ILE A 40 -12.35 4.69 -1.64
CA ILE A 40 -10.98 4.42 -1.18
C ILE A 40 -10.62 5.30 0.01
N GLU A 41 -10.18 4.66 1.07
CA GLU A 41 -9.70 5.29 2.27
C GLU A 41 -8.25 4.88 2.54
N GLN A 42 -7.52 5.79 3.17
CA GLN A 42 -6.11 5.61 3.46
C GLN A 42 -5.78 6.23 4.80
N MET A 43 -5.11 5.48 5.67
CA MET A 43 -4.65 6.01 6.95
C MET A 43 -3.41 5.28 7.44
N TYR A 44 -2.76 5.89 8.42
CA TYR A 44 -1.87 5.16 9.31
C TYR A 44 -2.67 4.55 10.45
N LEU A 45 -2.62 3.24 10.61
CA LEU A 45 -3.34 2.55 11.68
C LEU A 45 -2.83 2.98 13.06
N PRO A 46 -3.73 3.26 14.01
CA PRO A 46 -3.34 3.62 15.37
C PRO A 46 -2.58 2.45 16.03
N GLY A 47 -1.58 2.78 16.84
CA GLY A 47 -0.78 1.76 17.55
C GLY A 47 0.20 0.97 16.67
N THR A 48 0.33 1.31 15.38
CA THR A 48 1.28 0.64 14.47
C THR A 48 2.48 1.52 14.15
N PRO A 49 3.68 0.95 13.92
CA PRO A 49 4.84 1.72 13.49
C PRO A 49 4.57 2.42 12.16
N ALA A 50 4.83 3.72 12.06
CA ALA A 50 4.53 4.49 10.85
C ALA A 50 5.15 3.92 9.56
N VAL A 51 6.29 3.21 9.65
CA VAL A 51 6.88 2.54 8.47
C VAL A 51 6.03 1.40 7.93
N ALA A 52 5.28 0.71 8.79
CA ALA A 52 4.49 -0.49 8.48
C ALA A 52 2.98 -0.29 8.58
N GLY A 53 2.53 0.85 9.11
CA GLY A 53 1.15 1.09 9.48
C GLY A 53 0.28 1.75 8.42
N PHE A 54 0.83 2.10 7.25
CA PHE A 54 0.03 2.74 6.20
C PHE A 54 -0.81 1.70 5.47
N ASN A 55 -2.13 1.88 5.53
CA ASN A 55 -3.10 0.98 4.93
C ASN A 55 -4.01 1.74 3.96
N THR A 56 -4.48 1.01 2.95
CA THR A 56 -5.46 1.43 1.95
C THR A 56 -6.56 0.37 1.91
N TRP A 57 -7.82 0.78 2.00
CA TRP A 57 -8.98 -0.11 1.85
C TRP A 57 -10.10 0.61 1.08
N GLY A 58 -11.02 -0.16 0.51
CA GLY A 58 -12.09 0.37 -0.31
C GLY A 58 -12.63 -0.66 -1.30
N GLU A 59 -13.32 -0.16 -2.31
CA GLU A 59 -14.03 -0.95 -3.33
C GLU A 59 -13.66 -0.46 -4.73
N ALA A 60 -13.49 -1.41 -5.65
CA ALA A 60 -13.18 -1.16 -7.05
C ALA A 60 -13.86 -2.21 -7.94
N ALA A 61 -14.33 -1.77 -9.11
CA ALA A 61 -15.00 -2.61 -10.09
C ALA A 61 -14.40 -2.41 -11.49
N ILE A 62 -14.61 -3.39 -12.38
CA ILE A 62 -14.22 -3.23 -13.79
C ILE A 62 -15.14 -2.17 -14.39
N ALA A 63 -14.54 -1.16 -15.01
CA ALA A 63 -15.26 -0.08 -15.69
C ALA A 63 -16.01 -0.58 -16.93
#